data_AF-A0A1E3ATY7-F1
#
_entry.id   AF-A0A1E3ATY7-F1
#
_cell.length_a   1.000
_cell.length_b   1.000
_cell.length_c   1.000
_cell.angle_alpha   90.00
_cell.angle_beta   90.00
_cell.angle_gamma   90.00
#
_symmetry.space_group_name_H-M   'P 1'
#
loop_
_entity.id
_entity.type
_entity.pdbx_description
1 polymer ?
#
loop_
_entity_poly.entity_id
_entity_poly.type
_entity_poly.pdbx_seq_one_letter_code
_entity_poly.pdbx_strand_id
1 'polypeptide(L)' 'MVQSKGWDWENANQSAWLNPTEDSYYLSQVWKEKGYSKLLDLGTGLGRHAVHFAKNGGILFTGFA' A
#
# COMPACT_ATOMS: atom_id res chain seq x y z
N MET A 1 -28.37 8.81 5.18
CA MET A 1 -26.90 8.94 5.19
C MET A 1 -26.34 7.66 5.78
N VAL A 2 -25.58 6.87 5.03
CA VAL A 2 -24.94 5.66 5.57
C VAL A 2 -23.78 6.11 6.46
N GLN A 3 -23.77 5.67 7.72
CA GLN A 3 -22.62 5.80 8.61
C GLN A 3 -21.56 4.81 8.11
N SER A 4 -20.61 5.29 7.29
CA SER A 4 -19.43 4.49 6.94
C SER A 4 -18.51 4.45 8.16
N LYS A 5 -18.30 3.25 8.71
CA LYS A 5 -17.28 3.01 9.74
C LYS A 5 -16.00 2.56 9.05
N GLY A 6 -14.87 3.12 9.45
CA GLY A 6 -13.55 2.64 9.02
C GLY A 6 -13.36 1.16 9.40
N TRP A 7 -12.47 0.48 8.68
CA TRP A 7 -12.16 -0.91 8.97
C TRP A 7 -11.54 -1.05 10.37
N ASP A 8 -11.99 -2.06 11.12
CA ASP A 8 -11.51 -2.33 12.48
C ASP A 8 -10.22 -3.15 12.43
N TRP A 9 -9.08 -2.45 12.35
CA TRP A 9 -7.75 -3.06 12.25
C TRP A 9 -7.31 -3.79 13.51
N GLU A 10 -7.82 -3.41 14.69
CA GLU A 10 -7.49 -4.05 15.96
C GLU A 10 -8.05 -5.48 16.03
N ASN A 11 -9.22 -5.69 15.43
CA ASN A 11 -9.89 -7.00 15.39
C ASN A 11 -9.58 -7.81 14.12
N ALA A 12 -8.79 -7.27 13.19
CA ALA A 12 -8.42 -7.97 11.96
C ALA A 12 -7.25 -8.93 12.19
N ASN A 13 -7.27 -10.11 11.57
CA ASN A 13 -6.09 -10.97 11.53
C ASN A 13 -4.99 -10.27 10.70
N GLN A 14 -4.02 -9.67 11.38
CA GLN A 14 -3.03 -8.79 10.77
C GLN A 14 -2.09 -9.51 9.79
N SER A 15 -1.90 -10.83 9.92
CA SER A 15 -0.90 -11.58 9.14
C SER A 15 -1.02 -11.40 7.62
N ALA A 16 -2.24 -11.42 7.08
CA ALA A 16 -2.49 -11.22 5.65
C ALA A 16 -2.32 -9.75 5.21
N TRP A 17 -2.39 -8.79 6.15
CA TRP A 17 -2.34 -7.35 5.90
C TRP A 17 -0.95 -6.74 6.15
N LEU A 18 0.01 -7.54 6.60
CA LEU A 18 1.40 -7.11 6.82
C LEU A 18 2.31 -7.39 5.62
N ASN A 19 1.92 -8.29 4.73
CA ASN A 19 2.69 -8.65 3.54
C ASN A 19 2.13 -8.01 2.27
N PRO A 20 2.97 -7.43 1.40
CA PRO A 20 2.56 -7.03 0.06
C PRO A 20 1.93 -8.20 -0.69
N THR A 21 0.95 -7.89 -1.53
CA THR A 21 0.40 -8.86 -2.48
C THR A 21 1.46 -9.20 -3.54
N GLU A 22 1.38 -10.39 -4.11
CA GLU A 22 2.35 -10.89 -5.10
C GLU A 22 2.56 -9.90 -6.27
N ASP A 23 1.47 -9.32 -6.78
CA ASP A 23 1.50 -8.32 -7.86
C ASP A 23 2.36 -7.09 -7.54
N SER A 24 2.47 -6.74 -6.25
CA SER A 24 3.21 -5.55 -5.82
C SER A 24 4.72 -5.71 -6.02
N TYR A 25 5.23 -6.94 -5.96
CA TYR A 25 6.63 -7.21 -6.26
C TYR A 25 6.92 -6.95 -7.73
N TYR A 26 6.09 -7.49 -8.62
CA TYR A 26 6.22 -7.27 -10.07
C TYR A 26 6.08 -5.78 -10.42
N LEU A 27 5.02 -5.11 -9.94
CA LEU A 27 4.79 -3.69 -10.19
C LEU A 27 5.94 -2.81 -9.68
N SER A 28 6.53 -3.14 -8.53
CA SER A 28 7.67 -2.39 -7.99
C SER A 28 8.88 -2.40 -8.94
N GLN A 29 9.14 -3.54 -9.60
CA GLN A 29 10.24 -3.64 -10.56
C GLN A 29 9.92 -2.88 -11.85
N VAL A 30 8.72 -3.08 -12.42
CA VAL A 30 8.30 -2.40 -13.65
C VAL A 30 8.32 -0.88 -13.50
N TRP A 31 7.83 -0.37 -12.36
CA TRP A 31 7.82 1.07 -12.11
C TRP A 31 9.21 1.65 -11.88
N LYS A 32 10.08 0.89 -11.22
CA LYS A 32 11.49 1.25 -11.06
C LYS A 32 12.20 1.32 -12.42
N GLU A 33 12.01 0.35 -13.29
CA GLU A 33 12.57 0.33 -14.65
C GLU A 33 12.06 1.49 -15.51
N LYS A 34 10.79 1.88 -15.32
CA LYS A 34 10.18 3.04 -16.00
C LYS A 34 10.59 4.39 -15.39
N GLY A 35 11.36 4.41 -14.30
CA GLY A 35 11.81 5.63 -13.63
C GLY A 35 10.70 6.36 -12.86
N TYR A 36 9.62 5.68 -12.48
CA TYR A 36 8.56 6.28 -11.67
C TYR A 36 9.01 6.44 -10.22
N SER A 37 9.01 7.69 -9.75
CA SER A 37 9.49 8.06 -8.42
C SER A 37 8.39 8.56 -7.48
N LYS A 38 7.17 8.77 -7.97
CA LYS A 38 6.03 9.29 -7.19
C LYS A 38 4.82 8.39 -7.36
N LEU A 39 4.29 7.88 -6.25
CA LEU A 39 3.14 6.97 -6.24
C LEU A 39 2.08 7.46 -5.27
N LEU A 40 0.82 7.33 -5.68
CA LEU A 40 -0.36 7.54 -4.85
C LEU A 40 -0.96 6.17 -4.51
N ASP A 41 -0.91 5.80 -3.23
CA ASP A 41 -1.51 4.58 -2.71
C ASP A 41 -2.86 4.95 -2.07
N LEU A 42 -3.96 4.39 -2.61
CA LEU A 42 -5.34 4.66 -2.20
C LEU A 42 -5.91 3.44 -1.48
N GLY A 43 -6.52 3.64 -0.32
CA GLY A 43 -7.02 2.52 0.49
C GLY A 43 -5.87 1.68 1.06
N THR A 44 -4.83 2.35 1.53
CA THR A 44 -3.54 1.75 1.92
C THR A 44 -3.63 0.80 3.11
N GLY A 45 -4.70 0.90 3.91
CA GLY A 45 -4.87 0.15 5.14
C GLY A 45 -3.67 0.32 6.08
N LEU A 46 -3.04 -0.78 6.47
CA LEU A 46 -1.81 -0.76 7.30
C LEU A 46 -0.54 -0.34 6.53
N GLY A 47 -0.63 -0.04 5.23
CA GLY A 47 0.48 0.51 4.44
C GLY A 47 1.52 -0.51 3.97
N ARG A 48 1.19 -1.80 3.90
CA ARG A 48 2.11 -2.87 3.47
C ARG A 48 2.76 -2.61 2.10
N HIS A 49 1.98 -2.09 1.16
CA HIS A 49 2.42 -1.76 -0.18
C HIS A 49 3.27 -0.49 -0.19
N ALA A 50 2.83 0.54 0.53
CA ALA A 50 3.60 1.75 0.75
C ALA A 50 5.02 1.49 1.29
N VAL A 51 5.14 0.65 2.31
CA VAL A 51 6.45 0.26 2.87
C VAL A 51 7.31 -0.48 1.84
N HIS A 52 6.72 -1.41 1.08
CA HIS A 52 7.43 -2.16 0.05
C HIS A 52 7.96 -1.26 -1.07
N PHE A 53 7.12 -0.37 -1.61
CA PHE A 53 7.51 0.54 -2.68
C PHE A 53 8.53 1.59 -2.21
N ALA A 54 8.42 2.08 -0.97
CA ALA A 54 9.41 2.99 -0.38
C ALA A 54 10.79 2.35 -0.27
N LYS A 55 10.87 1.07 0.16
CA LYS A 55 12.12 0.30 0.22
C LYS A 55 12.76 0.10 -1.17
N ASN A 56 11.96 0.11 -2.24
CA ASN A 56 12.42 -0.09 -3.61
C ASN A 56 12.74 1.21 -4.36
N GLY A 57 12.76 2.37 -3.66
CA GLY A 57 13.20 3.66 -4.22
C GLY A 57 12.07 4.59 -4.67
N GLY A 58 10.81 4.27 -4.39
CA GLY A 58 9.69 5.17 -4.63
C GLY A 58 9.48 6.19 -3.50
N ILE A 59 9.18 7.45 -3.84
CA ILE A 59 8.62 8.43 -2.90
C ILE A 59 7.10 8.23 -2.91
N LEU A 60 6.52 7.87 -1.77
CA LEU A 60 5.10 7.60 -1.67
C LEU A 60 4.32 8.73 -1.01
N PHE A 61 3.16 9.03 -1.60
CA PHE A 61 2.11 9.82 -0.98
C PHE A 61 0.98 8.87 -0.62
N THR A 62 0.72 8.70 0.68
CA THR A 62 -0.37 7.85 1.18
C THR A 62 -1.60 8.71 1.46
N GLY A 63 -2.76 8.27 0.98
CA GLY A 63 -4.05 8.85 1.34
C GLY A 63 -4.86 7.84 2.15
N PHE A 64 -5.20 8.18 3.38
CA PHE A 64 -6.20 7.44 4.14
C PHE A 64 -7.60 7.85 3.65
N ALA A 65 -8.43 6.86 3.34
CA ALA A 65 -9.87 7.04 3.15
C ALA A 65 -10.59 6.64 4.43
#